data_AF-A0A939Z946-F1
#
_entry.id   AF-A0A939Z946-F1
#
_cell.length_a   1.000
_cell.length_b   1.000
_cell.length_c   1.000
_cell.angle_alpha   90.00
_cell.angle_beta   90.00
_cell.angle_gamma   90.00
#
_symmetry.space_group_name_H-M   'P 1'
#
loop_
_entity.id
_entity.type
_entity.pdbx_description
1 polymer ?
#
loop_
_entity_poly.entity_id
_entity_poly.type
_entity_poly.pdbx_seq_one_letter_code
_entity_poly.pdbx_strand_id
1 'polypeptide(L)'
;MRKEDIQRMIEEEGVEFIRLQFTDIYGRLKNVAVTAGQIDKVFDNRYSFYGRAIYGNVYDLDDKLYLYPDLDTFSILPWRPQQGKVAKIMCDVCNADGTP
;
A
#
# COMPACT_ATOMS: atom_id res chain seq x y z
N MET A 1 -1.34 14.84 -4.30
CA MET A 1 -1.74 14.37 -5.64
C MET A 1 -3.18 13.92 -5.57
N ARG A 2 -3.97 14.02 -6.65
CA ARG A 2 -5.36 13.51 -6.65
C ARG A 2 -5.40 12.04 -7.08
N LYS A 3 -6.46 11.31 -6.69
CA LYS A 3 -6.64 9.89 -7.06
C LYS A 3 -6.61 9.71 -8.58
N GLU A 4 -7.25 10.61 -9.30
CA GLU A 4 -7.36 10.59 -10.76
C GLU A 4 -5.99 10.79 -11.44
N ASP A 5 -5.11 11.58 -10.84
CA ASP A 5 -3.75 11.78 -11.37
C ASP A 5 -2.93 10.49 -11.26
N ILE A 6 -3.06 9.75 -10.14
CA ILE A 6 -2.36 8.49 -9.94
C ILE A 6 -2.91 7.41 -10.89
N GLN A 7 -4.23 7.32 -11.06
CA GLN A 7 -4.84 6.37 -12.00
C GLN A 7 -4.34 6.60 -13.43
N ARG A 8 -4.32 7.87 -13.86
CA ARG A 8 -3.79 8.25 -15.17
C ARG A 8 -2.31 7.87 -15.31
N MET A 9 -1.48 8.14 -14.31
CA MET A 9 -0.07 7.73 -14.31
C MET A 9 0.10 6.21 -14.38
N ILE A 10 -0.73 5.43 -13.68
CA ILE A 10 -0.70 3.96 -13.71
C ILE A 10 -0.96 3.45 -15.13
N GLU A 11 -1.96 4.02 -15.81
CA GLU A 11 -2.34 3.63 -17.17
C GLU A 11 -1.28 4.06 -18.21
N GLU A 12 -0.90 5.34 -18.22
CA GLU A 12 0.06 5.91 -19.19
C GLU A 12 1.43 5.23 -19.12
N GLU A 13 1.88 4.87 -17.92
CA GLU A 13 3.20 4.30 -17.69
C GLU A 13 3.20 2.76 -17.74
N GLY A 14 2.04 2.11 -17.92
CA GLY A 14 1.93 0.65 -17.94
C GLY A 14 2.35 0.00 -16.61
N VAL A 15 1.91 0.58 -15.49
CA VAL A 15 2.14 0.03 -14.16
C VAL A 15 1.21 -1.17 -13.95
N GLU A 16 1.78 -2.34 -13.66
CA GLU A 16 1.01 -3.56 -13.39
C GLU A 16 0.85 -3.81 -11.89
N PHE A 17 1.84 -3.40 -11.09
CA PHE A 17 1.88 -3.67 -9.66
C PHE A 17 2.16 -2.41 -8.84
N ILE A 18 1.46 -2.27 -7.71
CA ILE A 18 1.72 -1.23 -6.71
C ILE A 18 2.14 -1.88 -5.40
N ARG A 19 3.25 -1.42 -4.83
CA ARG A 19 3.68 -1.77 -3.49
C ARG A 19 3.07 -0.82 -2.47
N LEU A 20 2.18 -1.33 -1.63
CA LEU A 20 1.70 -0.65 -0.44
C LEU A 20 2.74 -0.83 0.65
N GLN A 21 3.44 0.23 1.02
CA GLN A 21 4.57 0.17 1.93
C GLN A 21 4.22 0.79 3.27
N PHE A 22 4.65 0.16 4.35
CA PHE A 22 4.47 0.65 5.71
C PHE A 22 5.64 0.16 6.57
N THR A 23 5.78 0.70 7.77
CA THR A 23 6.85 0.32 8.70
C THR A 23 6.24 -0.42 9.88
N ASP A 24 6.86 -1.52 10.30
CA ASP A 24 6.44 -2.21 11.53
C ASP A 24 6.98 -1.53 12.80
N ILE A 25 6.58 -2.00 13.98
CA ILE A 25 7.02 -1.43 15.27
C ILE A 25 8.53 -1.55 15.52
N TYR A 26 9.25 -2.36 14.74
CA TYR A 26 10.70 -2.52 14.82
C TYR A 26 11.44 -1.64 13.82
N GLY A 27 10.75 -0.72 13.14
CA GLY A 27 11.34 0.16 12.14
C GLY A 27 11.64 -0.56 10.81
N ARG A 28 11.10 -1.75 10.57
CA ARG A 28 11.36 -2.51 9.34
C ARG A 28 10.34 -2.16 8.28
N LEU A 29 10.82 -1.82 7.09
CA LEU A 29 9.98 -1.60 5.92
C LEU A 29 9.30 -2.90 5.50
N LYS A 30 7.97 -2.90 5.56
CA LYS A 30 7.08 -3.94 5.05
C LYS A 30 6.42 -3.45 3.76
N ASN A 31 5.95 -4.40 2.97
CA ASN A 31 5.13 -4.07 1.81
C ASN A 31 4.19 -5.21 1.45
N VAL A 32 3.08 -4.84 0.83
CA VAL A 32 2.16 -5.76 0.16
C VAL A 32 2.06 -5.34 -1.30
N ALA A 33 2.08 -6.31 -2.21
CA ALA A 33 1.90 -6.06 -3.64
C ALA A 33 0.43 -6.23 -4.03
N VAL A 34 -0.10 -5.26 -4.74
CA VAL A 34 -1.43 -5.31 -5.36
C VAL A 34 -1.30 -5.07 -6.86
N THR A 35 -2.28 -5.53 -7.63
CA THR A 35 -2.32 -5.21 -9.07
C THR A 35 -2.93 -3.84 -9.30
N ALA A 36 -2.66 -3.22 -10.45
CA ALA A 36 -3.25 -1.95 -10.85
C ALA A 36 -4.78 -1.94 -10.77
N GLY A 37 -5.43 -3.03 -11.15
CA GLY A 37 -6.89 -3.18 -11.05
C GLY A 37 -7.45 -3.19 -9.61
N GLN A 38 -6.59 -3.21 -8.58
CA GLN A 38 -7.00 -3.12 -7.18
C GLN A 38 -6.79 -1.73 -6.57
N ILE A 39 -6.27 -0.75 -7.33
CA ILE A 39 -5.89 0.56 -6.77
C ILE A 39 -7.08 1.31 -6.16
N ASP A 40 -8.27 1.22 -6.75
CA ASP A 40 -9.48 1.87 -6.21
C ASP A 40 -9.84 1.35 -4.82
N LYS A 41 -9.68 0.04 -4.60
CA LYS A 41 -9.87 -0.57 -3.28
C LYS A 41 -8.88 -0.01 -2.26
N VAL A 42 -7.65 0.27 -2.68
CA VAL A 42 -6.61 0.87 -1.82
C VAL A 42 -6.97 2.31 -1.48
N PHE A 43 -7.38 3.10 -2.49
CA PHE A 43 -7.78 4.50 -2.31
C PHE A 43 -9.02 4.70 -1.43
N ASP A 44 -9.85 3.68 -1.31
CA ASP A 44 -11.01 3.69 -0.42
C ASP A 44 -10.68 3.19 1.00
N ASN A 45 -9.41 2.99 1.33
CA ASN A 45 -8.93 2.49 2.62
C ASN A 45 -9.48 1.08 2.96
N ARG A 46 -9.78 0.27 1.93
CA ARG A 46 -10.39 -1.06 2.09
C ARG A 46 -9.37 -2.19 2.03
N TYR A 47 -8.08 -1.91 2.06
CA TYR A 47 -7.05 -2.93 2.05
C TYR A 47 -6.68 -3.37 3.47
N SER A 48 -7.19 -4.52 3.89
CA SER A 48 -6.97 -5.07 5.22
C SER A 48 -5.89 -6.16 5.26
N PHE A 49 -5.19 -6.27 6.38
CA PHE A 49 -4.22 -7.33 6.67
C PHE A 49 -4.22 -7.67 8.17
N TYR A 50 -3.63 -8.80 8.54
CA TYR A 50 -3.60 -9.25 9.95
C TYR A 50 -2.55 -8.50 10.76
N GLY A 51 -2.91 -8.03 11.96
CA GLY A 51 -2.06 -7.22 12.85
C GLY A 51 -0.73 -7.86 13.20
N ARG A 52 -0.67 -9.20 13.28
CA ARG A 52 0.59 -9.96 13.45
C ARG A 52 1.69 -9.61 12.43
N ALA A 53 1.35 -9.06 11.26
CA ALA A 53 2.33 -8.60 10.27
C ALA A 53 3.15 -7.37 10.74
N ILE A 54 2.63 -6.61 11.71
CA ILE A 54 3.32 -5.49 12.38
C ILE A 54 3.97 -5.95 13.67
N TYR A 55 3.19 -6.60 14.54
CA TYR A 55 3.59 -6.87 15.92
C TYR A 55 4.41 -8.16 16.09
N GLY A 56 4.57 -8.94 15.02
CA GLY A 56 5.16 -10.27 15.08
C GLY A 56 4.29 -11.25 15.88
N ASN A 57 4.88 -12.37 16.31
CA ASN A 57 4.18 -13.40 17.09
C ASN A 57 4.18 -13.10 18.61
N VAL A 58 4.44 -11.84 19.00
CA VAL A 58 4.57 -11.44 20.42
C VAL A 58 3.21 -11.26 21.08
N TYR A 59 2.19 -10.92 20.29
CA TYR A 59 0.83 -10.68 20.74
C TYR A 59 -0.14 -11.50 19.89
N ASP A 60 -1.20 -12.02 20.53
CA ASP A 60 -2.28 -12.72 19.84
C ASP A 60 -3.20 -11.69 19.17
N LEU A 61 -2.74 -11.16 18.02
CA LEU A 61 -3.38 -10.09 17.26
C LEU A 61 -3.88 -10.63 15.93
N ASP A 62 -5.01 -11.32 16.00
CA ASP A 62 -5.80 -11.77 14.84
C ASP A 62 -6.71 -10.67 14.28
N ASP A 63 -6.71 -9.48 14.90
CA ASP A 63 -7.44 -8.32 14.43
C ASP A 63 -6.94 -7.84 13.06
N LYS A 64 -7.89 -7.38 12.26
CA LYS A 64 -7.61 -6.78 10.95
C LYS A 64 -7.26 -5.32 11.13
N LEU A 65 -6.14 -4.94 10.54
CA LEU A 65 -5.71 -3.55 10.34
C LEU A 65 -5.90 -3.17 8.87
N TYR A 66 -5.95 -1.87 8.61
CA TYR A 66 -6.23 -1.30 7.30
C TYR A 66 -5.10 -0.38 6.86
N LEU A 67 -4.79 -0.41 5.56
CA LEU A 67 -3.80 0.46 4.95
C LEU A 67 -4.47 1.71 4.35
N TYR A 68 -4.02 2.87 4.79
CA TYR A 68 -4.47 4.19 4.35
C TYR A 68 -3.34 4.81 3.51
N PRO A 69 -3.48 4.90 2.18
CA PRO A 69 -2.40 5.37 1.31
C PRO A 69 -2.19 6.89 1.42
N ASP A 70 -0.94 7.30 1.60
CA ASP A 70 -0.52 8.69 1.41
C ASP A 70 -0.26 8.95 -0.09
N LEU A 71 -1.19 9.64 -0.74
CA LEU A 71 -1.17 9.90 -2.18
C LEU A 71 0.04 10.75 -2.62
N ASP A 72 0.63 11.55 -1.73
CA ASP A 72 1.79 12.37 -2.05
C ASP A 72 3.10 11.56 -2.12
N THR A 73 3.08 10.31 -1.68
CA THR A 73 4.24 9.42 -1.68
C THR A 73 4.30 8.47 -2.89
N PHE A 74 3.32 8.55 -3.79
CA PHE A 74 3.26 7.71 -4.98
C PHE A 74 4.48 7.92 -5.88
N SER A 75 5.12 6.83 -6.29
CA SER A 75 6.30 6.90 -7.15
C SER A 75 6.50 5.60 -7.94
N ILE A 76 6.79 5.72 -9.23
CA ILE A 76 7.19 4.60 -10.09
C ILE A 76 8.65 4.25 -9.80
N LEU A 77 8.96 2.96 -9.64
CA LEU A 77 10.31 2.49 -9.30
C LEU A 77 11.17 2.35 -10.58
N PRO A 78 12.16 3.23 -10.81
CA PRO A 78 12.87 3.28 -12.09
C PRO A 78 13.81 2.07 -12.34
N TRP A 79 14.21 1.36 -11.28
CA TRP A 79 15.08 0.17 -11.36
C TRP A 79 14.32 -1.15 -11.58
N ARG A 80 13.00 -1.10 -11.80
CA ARG A 80 12.17 -2.28 -12.13
C ARG A 80 12.02 -2.42 -13.65
N PRO A 81 11.61 -3.61 -14.15
CA PRO A 81 11.36 -3.82 -15.57
C PRO A 81 10.45 -2.73 -16.16
N GLN A 82 10.77 -2.30 -17.39
CA GLN A 82 10.00 -1.26 -18.09
C GLN A 82 8.70 -1.81 -18.71
N GLN A 83 8.59 -3.13 -18.88
CA GLN A 83 7.34 -3.83 -19.15
C GLN A 83 6.81 -4.38 -17.82
N GLY A 84 5.54 -4.10 -17.50
CA GLY A 84 4.97 -4.41 -16.19
C GLY A 84 5.62 -3.60 -15.07
N LYS A 85 5.57 -2.26 -15.19
CA LYS A 85 6.23 -1.36 -14.24
C LYS A 85 5.64 -1.55 -12.83
N VAL A 86 6.48 -1.24 -11.84
CA VAL A 86 6.10 -1.32 -10.43
C VAL A 86 6.14 0.07 -9.82
N ALA A 87 5.05 0.48 -9.20
CA ALA A 87 4.98 1.68 -8.38
C ALA A 87 5.01 1.34 -6.89
N LYS A 88 5.20 2.36 -6.06
CA LYS A 88 5.04 2.30 -4.60
C LYS A 88 4.15 3.43 -4.12
N ILE A 89 3.56 3.22 -2.96
CA ILE A 89 2.88 4.24 -2.16
C ILE A 89 3.08 3.88 -0.69
N MET A 90 3.37 4.87 0.14
CA MET A 90 3.42 4.70 1.59
C MET A 90 1.99 4.66 2.14
N CYS A 91 1.80 3.89 3.21
CA CYS A 91 0.53 3.72 3.87
C CYS A 91 0.69 3.87 5.37
N ASP A 92 -0.23 4.61 5.96
CA ASP A 92 -0.51 4.53 7.38
C ASP A 92 -1.28 3.24 7.69
N VAL A 93 -1.14 2.79 8.93
CA VAL A 93 -1.87 1.63 9.45
C VAL A 93 -2.92 2.17 10.41
N CYS A 94 -4.17 1.76 10.19
CA CYS A 94 -5.29 2.17 11.03
C CYS A 94 -6.14 0.97 11.46
N ASN A 95 -6.87 1.15 12.55
CA ASN A 95 -7.93 0.26 13.00
C ASN A 95 -9.15 0.32 12.06
N ALA A 96 -10.11 -0.59 12.26
CA ALA A 96 -11.32 -0.69 11.44
C ALA A 96 -12.22 0.55 11.50
N ASP A 97 -12.15 1.32 12.59
CA ASP A 97 -12.86 2.59 12.77
C ASP A 97 -12.10 3.81 12.21
N GLY A 98 -10.94 3.58 11.60
CA GLY A 98 -10.08 4.62 11.03
C GLY A 98 -9.18 5.34 12.04
N THR A 99 -9.18 4.92 13.31
CA THR A 99 -8.20 5.43 14.29
C THR A 99 -6.79 4.90 14.01
N PRO A 100 -5.73 5.70 14.24
CA PRO A 100 -4.35 5.21 14.19
C PRO A 100 -4.07 4.09 15.21
#